data_AF-A0A965R848-F1
#
_entry.id   AF-A0A965R848-F1
#
_cell.length_a   1.000
_cell.length_b   1.000
_cell.length_c   1.000
_cell.angle_alpha   90.00
_cell.angle_beta   90.00
_cell.angle_gamma   90.00
#
_symmetry.space_group_name_H-M   'P 1'
#
loop_
_entity.id
_entity.type
_entity.pdbx_description
1 polymer ?
#
loop_
_entity_poly.entity_id
_entity_poly.type
_entity_poly.pdbx_seq_one_letter_code
_entity_poly.pdbx_strand_id
1 'polypeptide(L)'
;MQWNTLFTTQRTGESSIKFPNPDQVRTSFLRDYDRIIFSSAFRRLQNKTQVFPLPGSVLVHNRLTHSLEVASVGRSLGKAVGGCIAAKYPNEGAVFQEFYNYELASVIAAASLAHDIGNPPFGHSGEDAIRDYFSNLDEQTQSFINKH
;
A
#
# COMPACT_ATOMS: atom_id res chain seq x y z
N MET A 1 -23.04 -4.42 -1.35
CA MET A 1 -21.72 -4.50 -2.00
C MET A 1 -21.53 -5.93 -2.50
N GLN A 2 -20.98 -6.14 -3.70
CA GLN A 2 -20.68 -7.48 -4.20
C GLN A 2 -19.22 -7.81 -3.87
N TRP A 3 -18.99 -8.58 -2.81
CA TRP A 3 -17.63 -8.83 -2.30
C TRP A 3 -16.74 -9.62 -3.27
N ASN A 4 -17.33 -10.53 -4.05
CA ASN A 4 -16.62 -11.33 -5.06
C ASN A 4 -15.93 -10.49 -6.15
N THR A 5 -16.32 -9.23 -6.32
CA THR A 5 -15.72 -8.35 -7.34
C THR A 5 -14.66 -7.41 -6.77
N LEU A 6 -14.35 -7.51 -5.46
CA LEU A 6 -13.44 -6.59 -4.77
C LEU A 6 -12.00 -7.10 -4.66
N PHE A 7 -11.71 -8.29 -5.17
CA PHE A 7 -10.36 -8.84 -5.17
C PHE A 7 -10.03 -9.47 -6.52
N THR A 8 -8.76 -9.37 -6.92
CA THR A 8 -8.28 -9.92 -8.19
C THR A 8 -6.78 -10.23 -8.12
N THR A 9 -6.37 -11.26 -8.86
CA THR A 9 -4.97 -11.62 -9.10
C THR A 9 -4.41 -11.02 -10.38
N GLN A 10 -5.24 -10.32 -11.17
CA GLN A 10 -4.81 -9.69 -12.42
C GLN A 10 -3.76 -8.61 -12.14
N ARG A 11 -2.78 -8.47 -13.05
CA ARG A 11 -1.76 -7.42 -13.00
C ARG A 11 -1.84 -6.53 -14.24
N THR A 12 -1.40 -5.28 -14.11
CA THR A 12 -1.35 -4.32 -15.23
C THR A 12 -0.51 -4.88 -16.38
N GLY A 13 -1.05 -4.82 -17.60
CA GLY A 13 -0.41 -5.37 -18.80
C GLY A 13 -0.73 -6.83 -19.09
N GLU A 14 -1.48 -7.52 -18.22
CA GLU A 14 -1.96 -8.88 -18.50
C GLU A 14 -3.30 -8.86 -19.26
N SER A 15 -3.33 -9.57 -20.39
CA SER A 15 -4.50 -9.66 -21.28
C SER A 15 -5.59 -10.61 -20.79
N SER A 16 -5.33 -11.46 -19.79
CA SER A 16 -6.28 -12.43 -19.25
C SER A 16 -6.23 -12.50 -17.73
N ILE A 17 -7.39 -12.75 -17.12
CA ILE A 17 -7.51 -13.01 -15.69
C ILE A 17 -6.95 -14.41 -15.42
N LYS A 18 -5.83 -14.49 -14.70
CA LYS A 18 -5.26 -15.77 -14.25
C LYS A 18 -6.10 -16.32 -13.10
N PHE A 19 -6.39 -17.61 -13.12
CA PHE A 19 -7.06 -18.33 -12.02
C PHE A 19 -6.41 -18.02 -10.66
N PRO A 20 -7.19 -18.04 -9.56
CA PRO A 20 -6.66 -17.72 -8.25
C PRO A 20 -5.57 -18.73 -7.87
N ASN A 21 -4.38 -18.21 -7.54
CA ASN A 21 -3.22 -18.92 -6.99
C ASN A 21 -2.84 -20.27 -7.61
N PRO A 22 -2.00 -20.30 -8.66
CA PRO A 22 -1.33 -21.54 -9.05
C PRO A 22 -0.29 -22.03 -8.02
N ASP A 23 0.09 -21.17 -7.06
CA ASP A 23 1.14 -21.43 -6.07
C ASP A 23 0.54 -21.33 -4.65
N GLN A 24 0.43 -22.48 -3.98
CA GLN A 24 -0.12 -22.59 -2.62
C GLN A 24 0.83 -22.07 -1.54
N VAL A 25 2.12 -21.94 -1.84
CA VAL A 25 3.13 -21.49 -0.88
C VAL A 25 3.31 -19.98 -0.95
N ARG A 26 3.44 -19.44 -2.16
CA ARG A 26 3.67 -18.02 -2.38
C ARG A 26 2.60 -17.42 -3.28
N THR A 27 1.49 -17.08 -2.64
CA THR A 27 0.30 -16.53 -3.29
C THR A 27 0.57 -15.21 -4.01
N SER A 28 -0.28 -14.85 -4.96
CA SER A 28 -0.16 -13.58 -5.70
C SER A 28 -0.16 -12.36 -4.76
N PHE A 29 -0.90 -12.41 -3.66
CA PHE A 29 -0.98 -11.34 -2.66
C PHE A 29 0.27 -11.27 -1.77
N LEU A 30 0.83 -12.41 -1.37
CA LEU A 30 2.14 -12.46 -0.69
C LEU A 30 3.26 -11.94 -1.60
N ARG A 31 3.23 -12.27 -2.90
CA ARG A 31 4.19 -11.73 -3.87
C ARG A 31 4.14 -10.22 -3.96
N ASP A 32 2.96 -9.60 -3.85
CA ASP A 32 2.84 -8.14 -3.86
C ASP A 32 3.46 -7.52 -2.60
N TYR A 33 3.21 -8.12 -1.44
CA TYR A 33 3.87 -7.73 -0.18
C TYR A 33 5.40 -7.77 -0.32
N ASP A 34 5.94 -8.88 -0.82
CA ASP A 34 7.39 -9.05 -1.02
C ASP A 34 7.97 -8.03 -2.02
N ARG A 35 7.26 -7.78 -3.13
CA ARG A 35 7.69 -6.80 -4.13
C ARG A 35 7.82 -5.40 -3.53
N ILE A 36 6.91 -5.03 -2.62
CA ILE A 36 6.99 -3.75 -1.91
C ILE A 36 8.22 -3.74 -1.00
N ILE A 37 8.38 -4.76 -0.14
CA ILE A 37 9.53 -4.90 0.77
C ILE A 37 10.87 -4.78 0.02
N PHE A 38 11.00 -5.44 -1.13
CA PHE A 38 12.24 -5.44 -1.90
C PHE A 38 12.38 -4.26 -2.87
N SER A 39 11.41 -3.35 -2.93
CA SER A 39 11.48 -2.20 -3.82
C SER A 39 12.49 -1.16 -3.33
N SER A 40 13.17 -0.50 -4.28
CA SER A 40 14.04 0.64 -3.95
C SER A 40 13.24 1.79 -3.31
N ALA A 41 11.99 1.96 -3.73
CA ALA A 41 11.09 2.99 -3.22
C ALA A 41 10.76 2.80 -1.73
N PHE A 42 10.45 1.58 -1.31
CA PHE A 42 10.22 1.26 0.09
C PHE A 42 11.51 1.41 0.92
N ARG A 43 12.66 0.93 0.42
CA ARG A 43 13.96 1.12 1.11
C ARG A 43 14.31 2.59 1.36
N ARG A 44 13.91 3.52 0.47
CA ARG A 44 14.14 4.96 0.67
C ARG A 44 13.42 5.53 1.90
N LEU A 45 12.37 4.88 2.40
CA LEU A 45 11.67 5.31 3.62
C LEU A 45 12.57 5.28 4.87
N GLN A 46 13.66 4.50 4.86
CA GLN A 46 14.63 4.46 5.95
C GLN A 46 15.26 5.83 6.22
N ASN A 47 15.43 6.63 5.17
CA ASN A 47 16.09 7.93 5.22
C ASN A 47 15.06 9.09 5.28
N LYS A 48 13.77 8.79 5.49
CA LYS A 48 12.73 9.81 5.67
C LYS A 48 12.29 9.82 7.12
N THR A 49 12.49 10.96 7.79
CA THR A 49 11.98 11.18 9.14
C THR A 49 10.46 11.28 9.12
N GLN A 50 9.83 10.78 10.18
CA GLN A 50 8.37 10.88 10.37
C GLN A 50 7.97 12.10 11.19
N VAL A 51 8.85 12.55 12.09
CA VAL A 51 8.69 13.73 12.95
C VAL A 51 10.08 14.35 13.16
N PHE A 52 10.17 15.68 13.25
CA PHE A 52 11.42 16.38 13.57
C PHE A 52 12.10 15.75 14.80
N PRO A 53 13.42 15.52 14.79
CA PRO A 53 14.09 15.00 15.99
C PRO A 53 14.02 16.06 17.09
N LEU A 54 13.38 15.71 18.22
CA LEU A 54 13.59 16.42 19.47
C LEU A 54 15.03 16.14 19.95
N PRO A 55 15.73 17.10 20.59
CA PRO A 55 17.05 16.84 21.15
C PRO A 55 16.96 15.77 22.26
N GLY A 56 17.52 14.58 22.03
CA GLY A 56 17.55 13.48 23.01
C GLY A 56 17.72 12.10 22.36
N SER A 57 18.16 11.10 23.14
CA SER A 57 18.37 9.71 22.72
C SER A 57 17.06 8.93 22.55
N VAL A 58 16.12 9.48 21.78
CA VAL A 58 14.85 8.82 21.48
C VAL A 58 14.99 8.16 20.12
N LEU A 59 14.64 6.87 20.04
CA LEU A 59 14.59 6.12 18.80
C LEU A 59 13.61 6.84 17.84
N VAL A 60 14.15 7.70 16.97
CA VAL A 60 13.34 8.45 16.00
C VAL A 60 12.83 7.43 14.99
N HIS A 61 11.52 7.15 15.01
CA HIS A 61 10.91 6.28 14.02
C HIS A 61 11.05 6.96 12.66
N ASN A 62 11.70 6.27 11.73
CA ASN A 62 11.67 6.67 10.33
C ASN A 62 10.41 6.08 9.68
N ARG A 63 10.04 6.63 8.52
CA ARG A 63 8.84 6.17 7.81
C ARG A 63 8.87 4.69 7.46
N LEU A 64 10.06 4.08 7.35
CA LEU A 64 10.19 2.64 7.14
C LEU A 64 9.70 1.85 8.36
N THR A 65 10.22 2.16 9.55
CA THR A 65 9.85 1.46 10.80
C THR A 65 8.36 1.58 11.08
N HIS A 66 7.79 2.77 10.88
CA HIS A 66 6.37 2.98 11.03
C HIS A 66 5.53 2.18 10.04
N SER A 67 5.89 2.19 8.74
CA SER A 67 5.17 1.37 7.75
C SER A 67 5.22 -0.13 8.07
N LEU A 68 6.31 -0.61 8.66
CA LEU A 68 6.41 -2.00 9.13
C LEU A 68 5.47 -2.29 10.32
N GLU A 69 5.38 -1.38 11.28
CA GLU A 69 4.46 -1.48 12.42
C GLU A 69 3.00 -1.44 11.97
N VAL A 70 2.65 -0.49 11.09
CA VAL A 70 1.32 -0.36 10.51
C VAL A 70 0.96 -1.62 9.72
N ALA A 71 1.89 -2.19 8.94
CA ALA A 71 1.67 -3.43 8.23
C ALA A 71 1.46 -4.64 9.15
N SER A 72 2.16 -4.68 10.29
CA SER A 72 1.95 -5.71 11.33
C SER A 72 0.53 -5.64 11.91
N VAL A 73 0.09 -4.43 12.30
CA VAL A 73 -1.28 -4.20 12.81
C VAL A 73 -2.33 -4.49 11.73
N GLY A 74 -2.10 -4.00 10.51
CA GLY A 74 -3.00 -4.18 9.37
C GLY A 74 -3.20 -5.66 9.00
N ARG A 75 -2.15 -6.48 9.10
CA ARG A 75 -2.26 -7.94 8.89
C ARG A 75 -3.22 -8.59 9.88
N SER A 76 -3.09 -8.25 11.17
CA SER A 76 -3.98 -8.76 12.22
C SER A 76 -5.42 -8.33 11.99
N LEU A 77 -5.63 -7.06 11.61
CA LEU A 77 -6.95 -6.53 11.29
C LEU A 77 -7.57 -7.26 10.09
N GLY A 78 -6.80 -7.47 9.01
CA GLY A 78 -7.26 -8.18 7.83
C GLY A 78 -7.65 -9.62 8.10
N LYS A 79 -6.91 -10.32 8.97
CA LYS A 79 -7.26 -11.67 9.41
C LYS A 79 -8.58 -11.69 10.20
N ALA A 80 -8.76 -10.77 11.14
CA ALA A 80 -9.97 -10.70 11.95
C ALA A 80 -11.21 -10.36 11.10
N VAL A 81 -11.13 -9.28 10.32
CA VAL A 81 -12.24 -8.82 9.47
C VAL A 81 -12.53 -9.82 8.36
N GLY A 82 -11.50 -10.41 7.76
CA GLY A 82 -11.64 -11.42 6.72
C GLY A 82 -12.40 -12.65 7.21
N GLY A 83 -12.06 -13.18 8.38
CA GLY A 83 -12.82 -14.27 9.02
C GLY A 83 -14.28 -13.90 9.30
N CYS A 84 -14.55 -12.68 9.78
CA CYS A 84 -15.92 -12.20 9.98
C CYS A 84 -16.71 -12.11 8.66
N ILE A 85 -16.09 -11.66 7.57
CA ILE A 85 -16.73 -11.61 6.24
C ILE A 85 -17.01 -13.02 5.74
N ALA A 86 -16.03 -13.92 5.78
CA ALA A 86 -16.17 -15.31 5.36
C ALA A 86 -17.32 -16.02 6.10
N ALA A 87 -17.40 -15.85 7.43
CA ALA A 87 -18.45 -16.42 8.27
C ALA A 87 -19.84 -15.81 8.01
N LYS A 88 -19.90 -14.52 7.65
CA LYS A 88 -21.16 -13.84 7.33
C LYS A 88 -21.77 -14.30 6.00
N TYR A 89 -20.95 -14.81 5.09
CA TYR A 89 -21.37 -15.24 3.75
C TYR A 89 -20.97 -16.71 3.47
N PRO A 90 -21.51 -17.69 4.22
CA PRO A 90 -21.07 -19.09 4.15
C PRO A 90 -21.41 -19.79 2.83
N ASN A 91 -22.39 -19.28 2.08
CA ASN A 91 -22.85 -19.87 0.81
C ASN A 91 -22.04 -19.39 -0.41
N GLU A 92 -21.06 -18.50 -0.20
CA GLU A 92 -20.18 -18.04 -1.27
C GLU A 92 -19.16 -19.11 -1.67
N GLY A 93 -18.66 -19.01 -2.91
CA GLY A 93 -17.79 -20.04 -3.49
C GLY A 93 -16.45 -20.22 -2.77
N ALA A 94 -15.76 -21.33 -3.08
CA ALA A 94 -14.47 -21.67 -2.46
C ALA A 94 -13.41 -20.55 -2.58
N VAL A 95 -13.37 -19.87 -3.73
CA VAL A 95 -12.42 -18.76 -3.97
C VAL A 95 -12.69 -17.57 -3.05
N PHE A 96 -13.95 -17.24 -2.79
CA PHE A 96 -14.32 -16.20 -1.84
C PHE A 96 -13.87 -16.58 -0.43
N GLN A 97 -14.20 -17.82 -0.02
CA GLN A 97 -13.85 -18.32 1.30
C GLN A 97 -12.34 -18.34 1.51
N GLU A 98 -11.57 -18.80 0.52
CA GLU A 98 -10.10 -18.80 0.56
C GLU A 98 -9.55 -17.38 0.69
N PHE A 99 -10.02 -16.45 -0.14
CA PHE A 99 -9.53 -15.07 -0.12
C PHE A 99 -9.78 -14.38 1.23
N TYR A 100 -11.01 -14.41 1.73
CA TYR A 100 -11.35 -13.69 2.96
C TYR A 100 -10.78 -14.37 4.21
N ASN A 101 -10.62 -15.70 4.23
CA ASN A 101 -10.01 -16.36 5.38
C ASN A 101 -8.47 -16.21 5.43
N TYR A 102 -7.80 -16.15 4.28
CA TYR A 102 -6.33 -16.31 4.24
C TYR A 102 -5.59 -15.18 3.51
N GLU A 103 -6.15 -14.62 2.44
CA GLU A 103 -5.43 -13.68 1.57
C GLU A 103 -5.64 -12.21 1.92
N LEU A 104 -6.79 -11.85 2.49
CA LEU A 104 -7.09 -10.44 2.83
C LEU A 104 -6.02 -9.83 3.75
N ALA A 105 -5.49 -10.61 4.69
CA ALA A 105 -4.42 -10.16 5.58
C ALA A 105 -3.15 -9.72 4.82
N SER A 106 -2.79 -10.43 3.74
CA SER A 106 -1.66 -10.10 2.89
C SER A 106 -1.90 -8.82 2.09
N VAL A 107 -3.13 -8.64 1.57
CA VAL A 107 -3.54 -7.43 0.85
C VAL A 107 -3.44 -6.19 1.74
N ILE A 108 -4.02 -6.25 2.95
CA ILE A 108 -4.00 -5.12 3.87
C ILE A 108 -2.56 -4.82 4.30
N ALA A 109 -1.77 -5.84 4.62
CA ALA A 109 -0.36 -5.65 4.97
C ALA A 109 0.43 -4.99 3.84
N ALA A 110 0.21 -5.41 2.58
CA ALA A 110 0.85 -4.81 1.42
C ALA A 110 0.44 -3.32 1.25
N ALA A 111 -0.85 -3.02 1.35
CA ALA A 111 -1.34 -1.64 1.30
C ALA A 111 -0.74 -0.78 2.42
N SER A 112 -0.68 -1.31 3.64
CA SER A 112 -0.03 -0.66 4.79
C SER A 112 1.45 -0.40 4.59
N LEU A 113 2.21 -1.29 3.93
CA LEU A 113 3.61 -0.98 3.60
C LEU A 113 3.73 0.16 2.59
N ALA A 114 2.84 0.17 1.60
CA ALA A 114 2.89 1.11 0.49
C ALA A 114 2.32 2.50 0.83
N HIS A 115 1.55 2.64 1.91
CA HIS A 115 0.80 3.87 2.22
C HIS A 115 1.68 5.13 2.19
N ASP A 116 2.93 5.00 2.65
CA ASP A 116 3.84 6.11 2.84
C ASP A 116 4.88 6.27 1.72
N ILE A 117 4.84 5.42 0.69
CA ILE A 117 5.88 5.32 -0.35
C ILE A 117 6.00 6.60 -1.20
N GLY A 118 4.89 7.31 -1.39
CA GLY A 118 4.75 8.48 -2.26
C GLY A 118 5.08 9.81 -1.61
N ASN A 119 5.28 9.86 -0.29
CA ASN A 119 5.49 11.14 0.40
C ASN A 119 6.75 11.86 -0.10
N PRO A 120 6.71 13.19 -0.32
CA PRO A 120 7.91 13.95 -0.67
C PRO A 120 8.88 14.04 0.53
N PRO A 121 10.12 14.49 0.30
CA PRO A 121 10.99 14.94 1.39
C PRO A 121 10.26 15.95 2.29
N PHE A 122 10.53 15.93 3.59
CA PHE A 122 9.93 16.86 4.57
C PHE A 122 8.39 16.78 4.73
N GLY A 123 7.72 15.74 4.21
CA GLY A 123 6.29 15.53 4.41
C GLY A 123 5.44 16.69 3.89
N HIS A 124 4.48 17.17 4.68
CA HIS A 124 3.57 18.26 4.27
C HIS A 124 4.31 19.51 3.80
N SER A 125 5.43 19.88 4.43
CA SER A 125 6.22 21.03 3.98
C SER A 125 6.81 20.84 2.58
N GLY A 126 7.15 19.59 2.20
CA GLY A 126 7.53 19.28 0.84
C GLY A 126 6.36 19.33 -0.13
N GLU A 127 5.18 18.87 0.29
CA GLU A 127 3.94 18.96 -0.50
C GLU A 127 3.56 20.42 -0.76
N ASP A 128 3.62 21.26 0.28
CA ASP A 128 3.34 22.69 0.21
C ASP A 128 4.36 23.41 -0.68
N ALA A 129 5.65 23.13 -0.53
CA ALA A 129 6.69 23.72 -1.38
C ALA A 129 6.50 23.37 -2.87
N ILE A 130 6.13 22.12 -3.18
CA ILE A 130 5.82 21.71 -4.57
C ILE A 130 4.58 22.46 -5.06
N ARG A 131 3.51 22.51 -4.24
CA ARG A 131 2.27 23.21 -4.60
C ARG A 131 2.50 24.69 -4.87
N ASP A 132 3.25 25.36 -3.99
CA ASP A 132 3.56 26.78 -4.07
C ASP A 132 4.42 27.08 -5.31
N TYR A 133 5.40 26.22 -5.63
CA TYR A 133 6.21 26.38 -6.83
C TYR A 133 5.37 26.38 -8.11
N PHE A 134 4.49 25.39 -8.29
CA PHE A 134 3.66 25.28 -9.48
C PHE A 134 2.55 26.33 -9.54
N SER A 135 2.06 26.81 -8.39
CA SER A 135 1.02 27.83 -8.33
C SER A 135 1.54 29.24 -8.69
N ASN A 136 2.84 29.48 -8.56
CA ASN A 136 3.49 30.78 -8.80
C ASN A 136 4.25 30.85 -10.14
N LEU A 137 4.10 29.87 -11.03
CA LEU A 137 4.71 29.91 -12.37
C LEU A 137 4.09 31.04 -13.22
N ASP A 138 4.85 31.59 -14.16
CA ASP A 138 4.31 32.57 -15.10
C ASP A 138 3.27 31.95 -16.06
N GLU A 139 2.39 32.78 -16.64
CA GLU A 139 1.30 32.34 -17.51
C GLU A 139 1.80 31.58 -18.75
N GLN A 140 2.97 31.94 -19.30
CA GLN A 140 3.56 31.24 -20.44
C GLN A 140 3.96 29.81 -20.08
N THR A 141 4.58 29.62 -18.91
CA THR A 141 5.03 28.32 -18.41
C THR A 141 3.84 27.46 -17.99
N GLN A 142 2.83 28.04 -17.33
CA GLN A 142 1.60 27.33 -17.01
C GLN A 142 0.86 26.85 -18.27
N SER A 143 0.80 27.69 -19.31
CA SER A 143 0.19 27.34 -20.61
C SER A 143 0.92 26.23 -21.34
N PHE A 144 2.26 26.16 -21.22
CA PHE A 144 3.06 25.06 -21.78
C PHE A 144 2.80 23.73 -21.05
N ILE A 145 2.79 23.74 -19.71
CA ILE A 145 2.58 22.53 -18.90
C ILE A 145 1.17 21.96 -19.13
N ASN A 146 0.14 22.79 -19.18
CA ASN A 146 -1.25 22.33 -19.32
C ASN A 146 -1.60 21.81 -20.73
N LYS A 147 -0.71 21.98 -21.72
CA LYS A 147 -0.89 21.48 -23.10
C LYS A 147 -0.43 20.04 -23.30
N HIS A 148 0.25 19.45 -22.30
CA HIS A 148 0.81 18.10 -22.33
C HIS A 148 0.38 17.31 -21.10
#